data_AF-A0A976HN81-F1
#
_entry.id   AF-A0A976HN81-F1
#
_cell.length_a   1.000
_cell.length_b   1.000
_cell.length_c   1.000
_cell.angle_alpha   90.00
_cell.angle_beta   90.00
_cell.angle_gamma   90.00
#
_symmetry.space_group_name_H-M   'P 1'
#
loop_
_entity.id
_entity.type
_entity.pdbx_description
1 polymer ?
#
loop_
_entity_poly.entity_id
_entity_poly.type
_entity_poly.pdbx_seq_one_letter_code
_entity_poly.pdbx_strand_id
1 'polypeptide(L)'
;MAGRLTEEQITKVILKWLSSSGWHILCFDFPQSGTGYILHQNQELRTTKNKGAIIPDIVAIKDKKCVFFENKDRFVLNDFRKIETLRTKSNYNESITKLLFGQGVENIFFGVGLPKQSSVEAKILEHKNLIDFALIVENETKEVTLSASFILLPK
;
A
#
# COMPACT_ATOMS: atom_id res chain seq x y z
N MET A 1 -22.86 -16.98 -6.05
CA MET A 1 -21.51 -16.98 -5.43
C MET A 1 -20.86 -15.65 -5.75
N ALA A 2 -20.54 -14.83 -4.75
CA ALA A 2 -19.74 -13.63 -4.99
C ALA A 2 -18.34 -14.06 -5.45
N GLY A 3 -17.88 -13.56 -6.60
CA GLY A 3 -16.54 -13.88 -7.11
C GLY A 3 -15.46 -13.34 -6.16
N ARG A 4 -14.31 -14.02 -6.09
CA ARG A 4 -13.14 -13.52 -5.38
C ARG A 4 -12.65 -12.23 -6.07
N LEU A 5 -12.44 -11.17 -5.29
CA LEU A 5 -11.84 -9.94 -5.82
C LEU A 5 -10.42 -10.21 -6.29
N THR A 6 -10.06 -9.74 -7.48
CA THR A 6 -8.67 -9.75 -7.95
C THR A 6 -7.87 -8.60 -7.32
N GLU A 7 -6.55 -8.68 -7.38
CA GLU A 7 -5.64 -7.61 -6.92
C GLU A 7 -5.91 -6.29 -7.65
N GLU A 8 -6.18 -6.36 -8.96
CA GLU A 8 -6.60 -5.21 -9.77
C GLU A 8 -7.90 -4.59 -9.25
N GLN A 9 -8.92 -5.41 -8.96
CA GLN A 9 -10.20 -4.93 -8.44
C GLN A 9 -10.04 -4.25 -7.08
N ILE A 10 -9.22 -4.82 -6.20
CA ILE A 10 -8.90 -4.23 -4.89
C ILE A 10 -8.23 -2.87 -5.08
N THR A 11 -7.19 -2.81 -5.91
CA THR A 11 -6.42 -1.58 -6.17
C THR A 11 -7.31 -0.49 -6.77
N LYS A 12 -8.14 -0.82 -7.78
CA LYS A 12 -9.09 0.12 -8.39
C LYS A 12 -10.06 0.72 -7.38
N VAL A 13 -10.51 -0.07 -6.41
CA VAL A 13 -11.47 0.37 -5.41
C VAL A 13 -10.82 1.29 -4.39
N ILE A 14 -9.60 0.95 -3.95
CA ILE A 14 -8.81 1.82 -3.08
C ILE A 14 -8.49 3.14 -3.80
N LEU A 15 -8.10 3.12 -5.08
CA LEU A 15 -7.88 4.33 -5.89
C LEU A 15 -9.14 5.19 -5.98
N LYS A 16 -10.31 4.58 -6.23
CA LYS A 16 -11.60 5.29 -6.26
C LYS A 16 -11.89 5.95 -4.92
N TRP A 17 -11.72 5.21 -3.82
CA TRP A 17 -11.95 5.72 -2.46
C TRP A 17 -10.99 6.84 -2.06
N LEU A 18 -9.70 6.69 -2.37
CA LEU A 18 -8.68 7.72 -2.14
C LEU A 18 -9.04 9.00 -2.89
N SER A 19 -9.36 8.88 -4.18
CA SER A 19 -9.73 10.01 -5.04
C SER A 19 -11.00 10.72 -4.54
N SER A 20 -12.06 9.95 -4.22
CA SER A 20 -13.31 10.53 -3.68
C SER A 20 -13.13 11.15 -2.29
N SER A 21 -12.10 10.73 -1.55
CA SER A 21 -11.76 11.25 -0.23
C SER A 21 -10.73 12.38 -0.29
N GLY A 22 -10.41 12.91 -1.48
CA GLY A 22 -9.52 14.06 -1.66
C GLY A 22 -8.04 13.75 -1.50
N TRP A 23 -7.63 12.49 -1.63
CA TRP A 23 -6.21 12.15 -1.74
C TRP A 23 -5.73 12.38 -3.17
N HIS A 24 -4.53 12.95 -3.30
CA HIS A 24 -3.82 13.07 -4.56
C HIS A 24 -2.99 11.79 -4.79
N ILE A 25 -3.31 11.04 -5.85
CA ILE A 25 -2.56 9.84 -6.23
C ILE A 25 -1.28 10.27 -6.96
N LEU A 26 -0.11 9.92 -6.40
CA LEU A 26 1.19 10.17 -7.05
C LEU A 26 1.53 9.09 -8.06
N CYS A 27 1.36 7.83 -7.69
CA CYS A 27 1.57 6.70 -8.58
C CYS A 27 0.73 5.50 -8.12
N PHE A 28 0.50 4.58 -9.05
CA PHE A 28 -0.10 3.30 -8.77
C PHE A 28 0.40 2.22 -9.73
N ASP A 29 0.38 0.98 -9.28
CA ASP A 29 0.67 -0.21 -10.05
C ASP A 29 -0.34 -1.30 -9.68
N PHE A 30 -0.71 -2.08 -10.68
CA PHE A 30 -1.39 -3.36 -10.55
C PHE A 30 -1.00 -4.22 -11.76
N PRO A 31 -1.23 -5.54 -11.74
CA PRO A 31 -0.84 -6.41 -12.85
C PRO A 31 -1.29 -5.85 -14.21
N GLN A 32 -0.36 -5.75 -15.15
CA GLN A 32 -0.54 -5.23 -16.52
C GLN A 32 -0.62 -3.69 -16.68
N SER A 33 -0.57 -2.90 -15.62
CA SER A 33 -0.65 -1.42 -15.72
C SER A 33 0.63 -0.80 -16.30
N GLY A 34 1.82 -1.23 -15.86
CA GLY A 34 3.11 -0.69 -16.31
C GLY A 34 3.39 0.74 -15.83
N THR A 35 2.65 1.24 -14.84
CA THR A 35 2.68 2.64 -14.37
C THR A 35 3.36 2.83 -13.01
N GLY A 36 3.81 1.73 -12.37
CA GLY A 36 4.42 1.77 -11.06
C GLY A 36 5.69 2.62 -10.97
N TYR A 37 5.88 3.28 -9.82
CA TYR A 37 7.12 3.96 -9.48
C TYR A 37 8.08 3.01 -8.77
N ILE A 38 9.27 2.82 -9.33
CA ILE A 38 10.26 1.91 -8.79
C ILE A 38 11.03 2.60 -7.64
N LEU A 39 10.87 2.09 -6.43
CA LEU A 39 11.71 2.41 -5.28
C LEU A 39 12.98 1.55 -5.35
N HIS A 40 14.09 2.19 -5.71
CA HIS A 40 15.40 1.57 -5.62
C HIS A 40 15.91 1.64 -4.18
N GLN A 41 16.65 0.62 -3.76
CA GLN A 41 17.46 0.72 -2.56
C GLN A 41 18.46 1.88 -2.71
N ASN A 42 18.88 2.48 -1.59
CA ASN A 42 19.92 3.49 -1.57
C ASN A 42 21.19 2.97 -2.24
N GLN A 43 21.99 3.88 -2.80
CA GLN A 43 23.12 3.53 -3.66
C GLN A 43 24.10 2.53 -3.03
N GLU A 44 24.38 2.65 -1.73
CA GLU A 44 25.31 1.81 -0.98
C GLU A 44 24.86 0.34 -0.87
N LEU A 45 23.56 0.06 -1.02
CA LEU A 45 23.00 -1.29 -0.95
C LEU A 45 22.86 -1.94 -2.34
N ARG A 46 23.04 -1.17 -3.42
CA ARG A 46 22.81 -1.64 -4.78
C ARG A 46 24.00 -2.43 -5.30
N THR A 47 23.79 -3.72 -5.51
CA THR A 47 24.75 -4.59 -6.22
C THR A 47 24.47 -4.66 -7.72
N THR A 48 23.21 -4.46 -8.14
CA THR A 48 22.80 -4.34 -9.55
C THR A 48 21.64 -3.33 -9.68
N LYS A 49 21.29 -2.94 -10.92
CA LYS A 49 20.31 -1.86 -11.18
C LYS A 49 18.94 -2.08 -10.50
N ASN A 50 18.42 -3.30 -10.51
CA ASN A 50 17.03 -3.61 -10.10
C ASN A 50 16.92 -4.58 -8.92
N LYS A 51 18.03 -5.16 -8.42
CA LYS A 51 17.95 -6.12 -7.32
C LYS A 51 17.45 -5.42 -6.07
N GLY A 52 16.44 -6.01 -5.43
CA GLY A 52 15.83 -5.45 -4.22
C GLY A 52 14.95 -4.23 -4.45
N ALA A 53 14.64 -3.86 -5.70
CA ALA A 53 13.70 -2.78 -5.95
C ALA A 53 12.27 -3.18 -5.55
N ILE A 54 11.50 -2.20 -5.08
CA ILE A 54 10.10 -2.37 -4.69
C ILE A 54 9.25 -1.42 -5.53
N ILE A 55 8.10 -1.90 -6.02
CA ILE A 55 7.09 -1.09 -6.67
C ILE A 55 5.87 -1.11 -5.74
N PRO A 56 5.52 0.02 -5.09
CA PRO A 56 4.29 0.12 -4.35
C PRO A 56 3.09 0.12 -5.30
N ASP A 57 1.99 -0.50 -4.87
CA ASP A 57 0.77 -0.54 -5.66
C ASP A 57 0.06 0.80 -5.69
N ILE A 58 0.15 1.59 -4.62
CA ILE A 58 -0.38 2.96 -4.58
C ILE A 58 0.53 3.82 -3.70
N VAL A 59 0.83 5.03 -4.16
CA VAL A 59 1.34 6.12 -3.32
C VAL A 59 0.38 7.30 -3.44
N ALA A 60 -0.13 7.79 -2.33
CA ALA A 60 -1.06 8.91 -2.31
C ALA A 60 -0.77 9.89 -1.17
N ILE A 61 -1.10 11.16 -1.38
CA ILE A 61 -0.87 12.25 -0.44
C ILE A 61 -2.18 12.97 -0.13
N LYS A 62 -2.36 13.32 1.14
CA LYS A 62 -3.41 14.25 1.58
C LYS A 62 -2.88 15.08 2.74
N ASP A 63 -3.01 16.40 2.63
CA ASP A 63 -2.41 17.34 3.56
C ASP A 63 -0.90 17.06 3.70
N LYS A 64 -0.41 16.83 4.92
CA LYS A 64 1.00 16.49 5.21
C LYS A 64 1.24 14.99 5.39
N LYS A 65 0.32 14.15 4.92
CA LYS A 65 0.37 12.69 5.09
C LYS A 65 0.57 12.01 3.74
N CYS A 66 1.44 11.02 3.71
CA CYS A 66 1.64 10.13 2.56
C CYS A 66 1.32 8.70 2.97
N VAL A 67 0.69 7.94 2.08
CA VAL A 67 0.36 6.53 2.27
C VAL A 67 0.97 5.70 1.14
N PHE A 68 1.63 4.61 1.51
CA PHE A 68 2.11 3.58 0.60
C PHE A 68 1.28 2.31 0.80
N PHE A 69 0.88 1.68 -0.31
CA PHE A 69 0.08 0.45 -0.30
C PHE A 69 0.83 -0.71 -0.96
N GLU A 70 0.58 -1.89 -0.42
CA GLU A 70 0.71 -3.18 -1.11
C GLU A 70 -0.64 -3.91 -1.01
N ASN A 71 -1.26 -4.20 -2.14
CA ASN A 71 -2.60 -4.74 -2.25
C ASN A 71 -2.55 -6.20 -2.66
N LYS A 72 -3.46 -7.02 -2.12
CA LYS A 72 -3.52 -8.43 -2.46
C LYS A 72 -4.91 -9.02 -2.36
N ASP A 73 -5.19 -9.99 -3.21
CA ASP A 73 -6.45 -10.75 -3.21
C ASP A 73 -6.59 -11.78 -2.07
N ARG A 74 -5.61 -11.81 -1.15
CA ARG A 74 -5.53 -12.69 0.03
C ARG A 74 -4.42 -12.20 0.96
N PHE A 75 -4.38 -12.69 2.19
CA PHE A 75 -3.24 -12.48 3.07
C PHE A 75 -1.97 -13.17 2.52
N VAL A 76 -0.87 -12.42 2.45
CA VAL A 76 0.47 -12.91 2.10
C VAL A 76 1.50 -12.26 3.04
N LEU A 77 2.09 -13.05 3.94
CA LEU A 77 3.04 -12.53 4.95
C LEU A 77 4.25 -11.82 4.34
N ASN A 78 4.70 -12.25 3.16
CA ASN A 78 5.84 -11.62 2.49
C ASN A 78 5.56 -10.16 2.09
N ASP A 79 4.31 -9.83 1.74
CA ASP A 79 3.89 -8.48 1.40
C ASP A 79 3.86 -7.58 2.65
N PHE A 80 3.50 -8.12 3.81
CA PHE A 80 3.63 -7.40 5.09
C PHE A 80 5.09 -7.12 5.44
N ARG A 81 6.00 -8.08 5.22
CA ARG A 81 7.44 -7.89 5.44
C ARG A 81 8.06 -6.90 4.46
N LYS A 82 7.53 -6.82 3.23
CA LYS A 82 7.92 -5.82 2.24
C LYS A 82 7.53 -4.42 2.72
N ILE A 83 6.31 -4.25 3.20
CA ILE A 83 5.84 -3.01 3.83
C ILE A 83 6.68 -2.64 5.07
N GLU A 84 6.91 -3.59 5.98
CA GLU A 84 7.76 -3.38 7.15
C GLU A 84 9.17 -2.93 6.74
N THR A 85 9.73 -3.52 5.68
CA THR A 85 11.03 -3.16 5.13
C THR A 85 11.05 -1.71 4.64
N LEU A 86 10.01 -1.25 3.93
CA LEU A 86 9.89 0.15 3.51
C LEU A 86 9.74 1.10 4.70
N ARG A 87 9.01 0.68 5.73
CA ARG A 87 8.70 1.50 6.92
C ARG A 87 9.88 1.64 7.87
N THR A 88 10.59 0.55 8.14
CA THR A 88 11.56 0.46 9.25
C THR A 88 13.00 0.59 8.83
N LYS A 89 13.31 0.25 7.57
CA LYS A 89 14.68 0.30 7.08
C LYS A 89 14.88 1.58 6.28
N SER A 90 15.95 2.30 6.59
CA SER A 90 16.40 3.47 5.83
C SER A 90 16.86 3.14 4.41
N ASN A 91 16.80 1.86 4.01
CA ASN A 91 17.27 1.30 2.75
C ASN A 91 16.65 1.91 1.50
N TYR A 92 15.53 2.62 1.59
CA TYR A 92 14.84 3.23 0.44
C TYR A 92 14.66 4.75 0.60
N ASN A 93 15.28 5.36 1.61
CA ASN A 93 15.09 6.76 1.96
C ASN A 93 15.41 7.70 0.80
N GLU A 94 16.44 7.41 0.00
CA GLU A 94 16.79 8.24 -1.15
C GLU A 94 15.68 8.26 -2.20
N SER A 95 15.16 7.08 -2.56
CA SER A 95 14.08 6.94 -3.54
C SER A 95 12.77 7.54 -3.04
N ILE A 96 12.45 7.35 -1.76
CA ILE A 96 11.25 7.93 -1.12
C ILE A 96 11.37 9.45 -1.05
N THR A 97 12.52 9.98 -0.61
CA THR A 97 12.76 11.43 -0.55
C THR A 97 12.64 12.05 -1.93
N LYS A 98 13.18 11.40 -2.97
CA LYS A 98 13.05 11.86 -4.35
C LYS A 98 11.60 11.86 -4.83
N LEU A 99 10.84 10.81 -4.53
CA LEU A 99 9.42 10.70 -4.89
C LEU A 99 8.57 11.80 -4.23
N LEU A 100 8.86 12.12 -2.97
CA LEU A 100 8.07 13.06 -2.16
C LEU A 100 8.64 14.49 -2.17
N PHE A 101 9.68 14.75 -2.96
CA PHE A 101 10.33 16.05 -3.00
C PHE A 101 9.34 17.14 -3.42
N GLY A 102 9.28 18.23 -2.63
CA GLY A 102 8.38 19.36 -2.87
C GLY A 102 6.91 19.12 -2.50
N GLN A 103 6.55 17.94 -1.99
CA GLN A 103 5.15 17.61 -1.66
C GLN A 103 4.71 18.01 -0.24
N GLY A 104 5.62 18.50 0.61
CA GLY A 104 5.29 18.96 1.98
C GLY A 104 4.86 17.84 2.95
N VAL A 105 5.23 16.60 2.67
CA VAL A 105 4.91 15.43 3.51
C VAL A 105 5.70 15.46 4.82
N GLU A 106 5.00 15.34 5.95
CA GLU A 106 5.60 15.22 7.30
C GLU A 106 5.49 13.79 7.87
N ASN A 107 4.46 13.05 7.47
CA ASN A 107 4.19 11.71 7.98
C ASN A 107 3.98 10.72 6.83
N ILE A 108 4.66 9.59 6.89
CA ILE A 108 4.52 8.50 5.93
C ILE A 108 3.97 7.29 6.66
N PHE A 109 2.92 6.69 6.11
CA PHE A 109 2.29 5.49 6.62
C PHE A 109 2.34 4.39 5.56
N PHE A 110 2.58 3.16 5.99
CA PHE A 110 2.65 2.02 5.10
C PHE A 110 1.62 0.97 5.48
N GLY A 111 0.86 0.51 4.51
CA GLY A 111 -0.24 -0.40 4.78
C GLY A 111 -0.57 -1.32 3.62
N VAL A 112 -1.64 -2.09 3.81
CA VAL A 112 -2.09 -3.09 2.84
C VAL A 112 -3.56 -2.93 2.48
N GLY A 113 -3.90 -3.29 1.25
CA GLY A 113 -5.29 -3.41 0.79
C GLY A 113 -5.67 -4.87 0.58
N LEU A 114 -6.70 -5.36 1.29
CA LEU A 114 -7.05 -6.78 1.32
C LEU A 114 -8.57 -6.99 1.23
N PRO A 115 -9.07 -8.14 0.73
CA PRO A 115 -10.50 -8.39 0.66
C PRO A 115 -11.09 -8.69 2.04
N LYS A 116 -12.37 -8.35 2.24
CA LYS A 116 -13.13 -8.71 3.45
C LYS A 116 -13.34 -10.21 3.53
N GLN A 117 -12.59 -10.86 4.42
CA GLN A 117 -12.70 -12.27 4.75
C GLN A 117 -12.24 -12.47 6.20
N SER A 118 -13.00 -13.19 7.02
CA SER A 118 -12.67 -13.36 8.44
C SER A 118 -11.29 -13.97 8.68
N SER A 119 -10.84 -14.86 7.79
CA SER A 119 -9.49 -15.45 7.85
C SER A 119 -8.38 -14.43 7.57
N VAL A 120 -8.64 -13.45 6.69
CA VAL A 120 -7.72 -12.36 6.36
C VAL A 120 -7.64 -11.38 7.53
N GLU A 121 -8.79 -11.01 8.12
CA GLU A 121 -8.86 -10.11 9.27
C GLU A 121 -8.09 -10.68 10.48
N ALA A 122 -8.26 -11.97 10.79
CA ALA A 122 -7.50 -12.63 11.84
C ALA A 122 -5.98 -12.56 11.61
N LYS A 123 -5.54 -12.74 10.36
CA LYS A 123 -4.12 -12.64 9.99
C LYS A 123 -3.57 -11.22 10.03
N ILE A 124 -4.37 -10.22 9.68
CA ILE A 124 -4.00 -8.81 9.85
C ILE A 124 -3.74 -8.53 11.34
N LEU A 125 -4.63 -8.99 12.23
CA LEU A 125 -4.46 -8.80 13.67
C LEU A 125 -3.21 -9.48 14.22
N GLU A 126 -2.92 -10.70 13.77
CA GLU A 126 -1.70 -11.45 14.14
C GLU A 126 -0.41 -10.70 13.73
N HIS A 127 -0.44 -9.98 12.62
CA HIS A 127 0.73 -9.32 12.02
C HIS A 127 0.67 -7.79 12.02
N LYS A 128 -0.21 -7.21 12.84
CA LYS A 128 -0.49 -5.76 12.85
C LYS A 128 0.73 -4.88 13.10
N ASN A 129 1.75 -5.40 13.80
CA ASN A 129 2.97 -4.66 14.12
C ASN A 129 3.86 -4.40 12.90
N LEU A 130 3.61 -5.06 11.77
CA LEU A 130 4.41 -4.95 10.54
C LEU A 130 3.96 -3.78 9.64
N ILE A 131 2.76 -3.25 9.88
CA ILE A 131 2.08 -2.24 9.06
C ILE A 131 1.57 -1.10 9.95
N ASP A 132 1.27 0.05 9.35
CA ASP A 132 0.64 1.17 10.05
C ASP A 132 -0.89 1.17 9.89
N PHE A 133 -1.40 0.57 8.81
CA PHE A 133 -2.84 0.46 8.55
C PHE A 133 -3.17 -0.70 7.59
N ALA A 134 -4.43 -1.12 7.57
CA ALA A 134 -4.99 -2.01 6.54
C ALA A 134 -6.34 -1.47 6.06
N LEU A 135 -6.60 -1.53 4.76
CA LEU A 135 -7.92 -1.28 4.18
C LEU A 135 -8.58 -2.58 3.76
N ILE A 136 -9.80 -2.79 4.24
CA ILE A 136 -10.62 -3.96 3.93
C ILE A 136 -11.62 -3.61 2.83
N VAL A 137 -11.58 -4.38 1.75
CA VAL A 137 -12.39 -4.15 0.55
C VAL A 137 -13.53 -5.16 0.49
N GLU A 138 -14.77 -4.66 0.52
CA GLU A 138 -15.98 -5.49 0.56
C GLU A 138 -16.54 -5.72 -0.85
N ASN A 139 -16.85 -6.97 -1.21
CA ASN A 139 -17.53 -7.27 -2.47
C ASN A 139 -19.04 -7.40 -2.23
N GLU A 140 -19.77 -6.30 -2.27
CA GLU A 140 -21.23 -6.34 -2.33
C GLU A 140 -21.65 -6.20 -3.79
N THR A 141 -22.07 -7.32 -4.39
CA THR A 141 -22.62 -7.47 -5.75
C THR A 141 -22.82 -6.15 -6.53
N LYS A 142 -21.79 -5.77 -7.31
CA LYS A 142 -21.66 -4.63 -8.24
C LYS A 142 -21.17 -3.29 -7.67
N GLU A 143 -21.15 -3.10 -6.35
CA GLU A 143 -20.57 -1.93 -5.72
C GLU A 143 -19.56 -2.34 -4.66
N VAL A 144 -18.28 -2.13 -4.95
CA VAL A 144 -17.23 -2.38 -3.98
C VAL A 144 -17.16 -1.19 -3.04
N THR A 145 -17.50 -1.42 -1.78
CA THR A 145 -17.48 -0.42 -0.71
C THR A 145 -16.26 -0.67 0.16
N LEU A 146 -15.60 0.42 0.56
CA LEU A 146 -14.45 0.35 1.44
C LEU A 146 -14.93 0.65 2.86
N SER A 147 -14.92 -0.35 3.74
CA SER A 147 -15.06 -0.13 5.18
C SER A 147 -13.68 0.22 5.73
N ALA A 148 -13.30 1.50 5.59
CA ALA A 148 -12.07 1.99 6.19
C ALA A 148 -12.26 2.10 7.70
N SER A 149 -11.82 1.09 8.43
CA SER A 149 -11.32 1.32 9.79
C SER A 149 -9.90 1.85 9.66
N PHE A 150 -9.70 3.17 9.77
CA PHE A 150 -8.37 3.71 10.06
C PHE A 150 -7.98 3.22 11.45
N ILE A 151 -7.31 2.08 11.53
CA ILE A 151 -6.56 1.74 12.73
C ILE A 151 -5.24 2.48 12.59
N LEU A 152 -5.22 3.77 12.94
CA LEU A 152 -3.99 4.36 13.44
C LEU A 152 -3.69 3.59 14.73
N LEU A 153 -2.81 2.59 14.63
CA LEU A 153 -2.31 1.94 15.84
C LEU A 153 -1.61 3.05 16.64
N PRO A 154 -2.11 3.40 17.84
CA PRO A 154 -1.43 4.38 18.67
C PRO A 154 0.00 3.89 18.91
N LYS A 155 0.95 4.82 18.80
CA LYS A 155 2.31 4.61 19.31
C LYS A 155 2.28 4.37 20.80
#